data_AF-A0A4Q5QN47-F1
#
_entry.id   AF-A0A4Q5QN47-F1
#
_cell.length_a   1.000
_cell.length_b   1.000
_cell.length_c   1.000
_cell.angle_alpha   90.00
_cell.angle_beta   90.00
_cell.angle_gamma   90.00
#
_symmetry.space_group_name_H-M   'P 1'
#
loop_
_entity.id
_entity.type
_entity.pdbx_description
1 polymer ?
#
loop_
_entity_poly.entity_id
_entity_poly.type
_entity_poly.pdbx_seq_one_letter_code
_entity_poly.pdbx_strand_id
1 'polypeptide(L)'
;MPKRYTVEAGKLLDDDWVLKDGGYDLEVYGPNGFFRKFFATGEAPDLEILLTGNYKKGGIRVEVFNRSADDAGISITSNAYDYGSPLAATIVPGKTFRKDWMLANSSNWYDFSVTVGDDFVRRFAGRVETSKDSISDPAMATGI
;
A
#
# COMPACT_ATOMS: atom_id res chain seq x y z
N MET A 1 -2.01 21.96 5.87
CA MET A 1 -0.58 22.16 5.55
C MET A 1 0.10 20.80 5.55
N PRO A 2 0.93 20.45 4.56
CA PRO A 2 1.64 19.17 4.56
C PRO A 2 2.66 19.14 5.72
N LYS A 3 2.63 18.09 6.55
CA LYS A 3 3.66 17.81 7.55
C LYS A 3 4.67 16.84 6.94
N ARG A 4 5.97 17.04 7.19
CA ARG A 4 7.05 16.19 6.68
C ARG A 4 7.84 15.60 7.84
N TYR A 5 8.14 14.31 7.73
CA TYR A 5 8.83 13.55 8.78
C TYR A 5 10.00 12.76 8.20
N THR A 6 10.99 12.48 9.04
CA THR A 6 12.06 11.53 8.76
C THR A 6 12.19 10.63 9.99
N VAL A 7 12.07 9.31 9.78
CA VAL A 7 12.13 8.32 10.85
C VAL A 7 13.34 7.44 10.63
N GLU A 8 14.23 7.39 11.61
CA GLU A 8 15.43 6.56 11.57
C GLU A 8 15.09 5.07 11.78
N ALA A 9 16.00 4.18 11.37
CA ALA A 9 15.84 2.75 11.56
C ALA A 9 15.62 2.39 13.03
N GLY A 10 14.56 1.61 13.32
CA GLY A 10 14.21 1.17 14.67
C GLY A 10 13.59 2.24 15.57
N LYS A 11 13.26 3.43 15.02
CA LYS A 11 12.52 4.48 15.74
C LYS A 11 11.03 4.44 15.38
N LEU A 12 10.23 5.04 16.24
CA LEU A 12 8.79 5.18 16.08
C LEU A 12 8.46 6.67 16.02
N LEU A 13 7.53 7.02 15.14
CA LEU A 13 6.95 8.35 15.06
C LEU A 13 5.45 8.20 15.35
N ASP A 14 4.95 9.07 16.23
CA ASP A 14 3.55 9.19 16.58
C ASP A 14 3.15 10.67 16.39
N ASP A 15 1.98 10.92 15.81
CA ASP A 15 1.46 12.26 15.57
C ASP A 15 -0.06 12.21 15.52
N ASP A 16 -0.69 13.31 15.96
CA ASP A 16 -2.14 13.48 15.93
C ASP A 16 -2.52 14.49 14.83
N TRP A 17 -3.55 14.14 14.06
CA TRP A 17 -4.14 15.02 13.07
C TRP A 17 -5.60 15.30 13.41
N VAL A 18 -5.94 16.59 13.52
CA VAL A 18 -7.33 17.02 13.55
C VAL A 18 -7.89 16.87 12.14
N LEU A 19 -8.72 15.85 11.95
CA LEU A 19 -9.40 15.60 10.68
C LEU A 19 -10.58 16.56 10.54
N LYS A 20 -10.79 17.07 9.33
CA LYS A 20 -12.00 17.81 8.99
C LYS A 20 -12.97 16.82 8.36
N ASP A 21 -14.12 16.62 9.01
CA ASP A 21 -15.19 15.73 8.54
C ASP A 21 -14.71 14.28 8.27
N GLY A 22 -13.70 13.81 9.02
CA GLY A 22 -13.11 12.47 8.88
C GLY A 22 -12.13 12.28 7.71
N GLY A 23 -12.01 13.26 6.80
CA GLY A 23 -11.14 13.17 5.63
C GLY A 23 -9.66 13.42 5.92
N TYR A 24 -8.80 12.82 5.11
CA TYR A 24 -7.34 12.94 5.20
C TYR A 24 -6.65 12.67 3.85
N ASP A 25 -5.46 13.25 3.68
CA ASP A 25 -4.51 12.90 2.61
C ASP A 25 -3.09 12.94 3.19
N LEU A 26 -2.53 11.75 3.45
CA LEU A 26 -1.25 11.55 4.10
C LEU A 26 -0.32 10.77 3.16
N GLU A 27 0.90 11.25 3.03
CA GLU A 27 1.95 10.63 2.22
C GLU A 27 3.18 10.38 3.10
N VAL A 28 3.69 9.15 3.04
CA VAL A 28 4.88 8.71 3.79
C VAL A 28 5.92 8.27 2.78
N TYR A 29 7.13 8.80 2.93
CA TYR A 29 8.28 8.50 2.08
C TYR A 29 9.38 7.84 2.90
N GLY A 30 10.12 6.94 2.26
CA GLY A 30 11.27 6.27 2.85
C GLY A 30 12.30 5.85 1.78
N PRO A 31 13.40 5.21 2.20
CA PRO A 31 14.43 4.72 1.28
C PRO A 31 13.88 3.64 0.33
N ASN A 32 14.63 3.34 -0.73
CA ASN A 32 14.31 2.29 -1.72
C ASN A 32 12.91 2.42 -2.35
N GLY A 33 12.53 3.67 -2.64
CA GLY A 33 11.24 4.02 -3.23
C GLY A 33 10.05 3.72 -2.33
N PHE A 34 10.26 3.48 -1.03
CA PHE A 34 9.17 3.25 -0.09
C PHE A 34 8.23 4.46 -0.09
N PHE A 35 7.00 4.23 -0.51
CA PHE A 35 5.96 5.24 -0.54
C PHE A 35 4.64 4.64 -0.06
N ARG A 36 3.94 5.38 0.80
CA ARG A 36 2.57 5.06 1.22
C ARG A 36 1.71 6.30 1.07
N LYS A 37 0.52 6.13 0.49
CA LYS A 37 -0.54 7.14 0.50
C LYS A 37 -1.72 6.61 1.30
N PHE A 38 -2.25 7.43 2.19
CA PHE A 38 -3.49 7.20 2.91
C PHE A 38 -4.42 8.35 2.58
N PHE A 39 -5.49 8.08 1.87
CA PHE A 39 -6.47 9.09 1.48
C PHE A 39 -7.88 8.63 1.84
N ALA A 40 -8.68 9.56 2.36
CA ALA A 40 -10.13 9.46 2.36
C ALA A 40 -10.80 10.83 2.35
N THR A 41 -11.99 10.91 1.75
CA THR A 41 -12.79 12.15 1.68
C THR A 41 -13.67 12.36 2.91
N GLY A 42 -13.92 11.32 3.70
CA GLY A 42 -14.76 11.36 4.91
C GLY A 42 -14.57 10.12 5.80
N GLU A 43 -15.62 9.68 6.49
CA GLU A 43 -15.59 8.41 7.22
C GLU A 43 -15.19 7.26 6.28
N ALA A 44 -14.16 6.53 6.69
CA ALA A 44 -13.58 5.43 5.95
C ALA A 44 -13.92 4.09 6.63
N PRO A 45 -14.04 2.99 5.88
CA PRO A 45 -14.04 1.67 6.49
C PRO A 45 -12.74 1.45 7.27
N ASP A 46 -12.84 0.86 8.45
CA ASP A 46 -11.69 0.46 9.25
C ASP A 46 -11.08 -0.81 8.64
N LEU A 47 -10.14 -0.60 7.72
CA LEU A 47 -9.37 -1.65 7.06
C LEU A 47 -7.93 -1.61 7.53
N GLU A 48 -7.48 -2.72 8.12
CA GLU A 48 -6.07 -2.95 8.39
C GLU A 48 -5.43 -3.62 7.17
N ILE A 49 -4.41 -2.97 6.59
CA ILE A 49 -3.68 -3.50 5.45
C ILE A 49 -2.24 -3.81 5.87
N LEU A 50 -1.89 -5.09 5.86
CA LEU A 50 -0.54 -5.57 6.11
C LEU A 50 0.14 -5.96 4.80
N LEU A 51 1.30 -5.36 4.54
CA LEU A 51 2.17 -5.73 3.42
C LEU A 51 3.44 -6.39 3.96
N THR A 52 3.63 -7.67 3.63
CA THR A 52 4.83 -8.42 4.02
C THR A 52 5.67 -8.77 2.80
N GLY A 53 6.98 -8.48 2.84
CA GLY A 53 7.93 -8.88 1.81
C GLY A 53 8.40 -10.33 2.01
N ASN A 54 8.49 -11.11 0.94
CA ASN A 54 9.13 -12.42 0.94
C ASN A 54 10.56 -12.32 0.41
N TYR A 55 11.51 -12.05 1.32
CA TYR A 55 12.92 -11.85 0.97
C TYR A 55 13.61 -13.07 0.36
N LYS A 56 13.11 -14.29 0.65
CA LYS A 56 13.72 -15.54 0.17
C LYS A 56 13.31 -15.91 -1.25
N LYS A 57 12.04 -15.69 -1.59
CA LYS A 57 11.50 -16.07 -2.91
C LYS A 57 11.36 -14.88 -3.87
N GLY A 58 11.45 -13.64 -3.36
CA GLY A 58 11.05 -12.45 -4.10
C GLY A 58 9.53 -12.38 -4.18
N GLY A 59 8.91 -11.30 -3.73
CA GLY A 59 7.46 -11.20 -3.70
C GLY A 59 6.91 -10.42 -2.53
N ILE A 60 5.61 -10.17 -2.58
CA ILE A 60 4.85 -9.53 -1.51
C ILE A 60 3.58 -10.31 -1.22
N ARG A 61 3.15 -10.25 0.04
CA ARG A 61 1.83 -10.64 0.51
C ARG A 61 1.09 -9.41 0.99
N VAL A 62 -0.12 -9.22 0.46
CA VAL A 62 -1.08 -8.24 0.95
C VAL A 62 -2.17 -8.97 1.72
N GLU A 63 -2.41 -8.50 2.93
CA GLU A 63 -3.54 -8.92 3.75
C GLU A 63 -4.40 -7.70 4.04
N VAL A 64 -5.70 -7.78 3.76
CA VAL A 64 -6.67 -6.73 4.08
C VAL A 64 -7.66 -7.31 5.05
N PHE A 65 -7.63 -6.83 6.29
CA PHE A 65 -8.53 -7.25 7.36
C PHE A 65 -9.61 -6.19 7.59
N ASN A 66 -10.88 -6.62 7.54
CA ASN A 66 -12.00 -5.72 7.79
C ASN A 66 -12.33 -5.69 9.28
N ARG A 67 -12.02 -4.56 9.92
CA ARG A 67 -12.37 -4.25 11.33
C ARG A 67 -13.70 -3.51 11.47
N SER A 68 -14.28 -3.09 10.34
CA SER A 68 -15.59 -2.41 10.31
C SER A 68 -16.73 -3.35 10.70
N ALA A 69 -17.87 -2.77 11.05
CA ALA A 69 -19.11 -3.51 11.29
C ALA A 69 -19.83 -3.97 10.01
N ASP A 70 -19.51 -3.36 8.87
CA ASP A 70 -20.13 -3.62 7.57
C ASP A 70 -19.17 -4.29 6.58
N ASP A 71 -19.72 -4.91 5.53
CA ASP A 71 -18.96 -5.49 4.43
C ASP A 71 -18.14 -4.41 3.68
N ALA A 72 -16.89 -4.71 3.36
CA ALA A 72 -16.01 -3.83 2.60
C ALA A 72 -15.76 -4.36 1.19
N GLY A 73 -16.27 -3.66 0.18
CA GLY A 73 -15.99 -3.94 -1.23
C GLY A 73 -14.67 -3.30 -1.66
N ILE A 74 -13.60 -4.08 -1.73
CA ILE A 74 -12.28 -3.60 -2.13
C ILE A 74 -12.00 -3.82 -3.62
N SER A 75 -11.21 -2.92 -4.21
CA SER A 75 -10.56 -3.10 -5.50
C SER A 75 -9.06 -2.89 -5.36
N ILE A 76 -8.26 -3.76 -5.97
CA ILE A 76 -6.81 -3.62 -6.02
C ILE A 76 -6.36 -3.39 -7.46
N THR A 77 -5.74 -2.23 -7.70
CA THR A 77 -5.31 -1.80 -9.03
C THR A 77 -3.78 -1.67 -9.11
N SER A 78 -3.22 -2.11 -10.22
CA SER A 78 -1.81 -1.91 -10.56
C SER A 78 -1.56 -0.44 -10.90
N ASN A 79 -0.53 0.18 -10.33
CA ASN A 79 -0.15 1.54 -10.72
C ASN A 79 1.02 1.52 -11.72
N ALA A 80 2.10 0.80 -11.41
CA ALA A 80 3.31 0.77 -12.24
C ALA A 80 3.66 -0.61 -12.83
N TYR A 81 3.26 -1.70 -12.17
CA TYR A 81 3.58 -3.07 -12.61
C TYR A 81 2.32 -3.93 -12.65
N ASP A 82 2.19 -4.77 -13.67
CA ASP A 82 0.98 -5.56 -13.87
C ASP A 82 0.84 -6.71 -12.84
N TYR A 83 -0.30 -6.72 -12.15
CA TYR A 83 -0.70 -7.69 -11.15
C TYR A 83 -1.94 -8.51 -11.54
N GLY A 84 -2.40 -8.39 -12.80
CA GLY A 84 -3.69 -8.92 -13.24
C GLY A 84 -4.86 -8.11 -12.65
N SER A 85 -4.72 -6.79 -12.64
CA SER A 85 -5.68 -5.84 -12.06
C SER A 85 -6.81 -5.42 -13.02
N PRO A 86 -7.95 -4.92 -12.52
CA PRO A 86 -8.31 -4.80 -11.11
C PRO A 86 -8.68 -6.15 -10.50
N LEU A 87 -8.27 -6.37 -9.26
CA LEU A 87 -8.71 -7.50 -8.44
C LEU A 87 -9.74 -7.00 -7.43
N ALA A 88 -11.00 -7.42 -7.57
CA ALA A 88 -12.08 -7.03 -6.68
C ALA A 88 -12.42 -8.15 -5.68
N ALA A 89 -12.80 -7.78 -4.46
CA ALA A 89 -13.29 -8.70 -3.44
C ALA A 89 -14.19 -7.98 -2.43
N THR A 90 -15.20 -8.68 -1.91
CA THR A 90 -15.95 -8.24 -0.73
C THR A 90 -15.40 -8.93 0.51
N ILE A 91 -15.05 -8.17 1.54
CA ILE A 91 -14.53 -8.66 2.81
C ILE A 91 -15.59 -8.41 3.87
N VAL A 92 -16.22 -9.47 4.35
CA VAL A 92 -17.20 -9.37 5.45
C VAL A 92 -16.50 -9.04 6.79
N PRO A 93 -17.22 -8.47 7.77
CA PRO A 93 -16.65 -8.10 9.08
C PRO A 93 -15.83 -9.21 9.75
N GLY A 94 -14.66 -8.84 10.26
CA GLY A 94 -13.76 -9.76 10.95
C GLY A 94 -13.10 -10.81 10.06
N LYS A 95 -13.12 -10.65 8.73
CA LYS A 95 -12.42 -11.53 7.79
C LYS A 95 -11.25 -10.82 7.12
N THR A 96 -10.35 -11.64 6.58
CA THR A 96 -9.12 -11.19 5.91
C THR A 96 -9.09 -11.68 4.47
N PHE A 97 -8.96 -10.76 3.53
CA PHE A 97 -8.55 -11.05 2.16
C PHE A 97 -7.03 -11.19 2.10
N ARG A 98 -6.54 -12.13 1.28
CA ARG A 98 -5.09 -12.35 1.10
C ARG A 98 -4.75 -12.48 -0.38
N LYS A 99 -3.67 -11.82 -0.79
CA LYS A 99 -3.10 -11.95 -2.12
C LYS A 99 -1.59 -11.96 -2.09
N ASP A 100 -1.01 -12.93 -2.80
CA ASP A 100 0.42 -13.04 -3.02
C ASP A 100 0.76 -12.67 -4.47
N TRP A 101 1.83 -11.89 -4.65
CA TRP A 101 2.45 -11.66 -5.96
C TRP A 101 3.94 -11.95 -5.92
N MET A 102 4.41 -12.65 -6.96
CA MET A 102 5.83 -12.76 -7.26
C MET A 102 6.27 -11.54 -8.04
N LEU A 103 7.37 -10.89 -7.63
CA LEU A 103 7.84 -9.63 -8.19
C LEU A 103 9.04 -9.79 -9.13
N ALA A 104 9.25 -11.00 -9.67
CA ALA A 104 10.39 -11.28 -10.54
C ALA A 104 10.39 -10.39 -11.80
N ASN A 105 9.21 -10.16 -12.40
CA ASN A 105 9.06 -9.37 -13.61
C ASN A 105 9.24 -7.85 -13.39
N SER A 106 9.18 -7.40 -12.15
CA SER A 106 9.40 -6.00 -11.75
C SER A 106 10.71 -5.81 -10.99
N SER A 107 11.62 -6.80 -11.01
CA SER A 107 12.89 -6.72 -10.26
C SER A 107 12.71 -6.41 -8.77
N ASN A 108 11.70 -7.03 -8.15
CA ASN A 108 11.28 -6.85 -6.75
C ASN A 108 10.64 -5.50 -6.41
N TRP A 109 10.32 -4.68 -7.39
CA TRP A 109 9.54 -3.46 -7.19
C TRP A 109 8.04 -3.74 -7.13
N TYR A 110 7.32 -2.94 -6.36
CA TYR A 110 5.87 -2.96 -6.31
C TYR A 110 5.26 -1.56 -6.31
N ASP A 111 4.09 -1.43 -6.92
CA ASP A 111 3.27 -0.21 -6.86
C ASP A 111 1.80 -0.52 -7.19
N PHE A 112 0.94 -0.53 -6.18
CA PHE A 112 -0.49 -0.82 -6.32
C PHE A 112 -1.32 0.02 -5.35
N SER A 113 -2.62 0.12 -5.63
CA SER A 113 -3.60 0.82 -4.79
C SER A 113 -4.71 -0.12 -4.37
N VAL A 114 -5.10 -0.07 -3.10
CA VAL A 114 -6.35 -0.67 -2.59
C VAL A 114 -7.37 0.44 -2.40
N THR A 115 -8.57 0.29 -2.97
CA THR A 115 -9.65 1.28 -2.88
C THR A 115 -10.94 0.67 -2.35
N VAL A 116 -11.78 1.51 -1.77
CA VAL A 116 -13.20 1.24 -1.49
C VAL A 116 -13.98 2.41 -2.06
N GLY A 117 -14.73 2.17 -3.14
CA GLY A 117 -15.31 3.25 -3.94
C GLY A 117 -14.25 4.26 -4.41
N ASP A 118 -14.66 5.52 -4.53
CA ASP A 118 -13.78 6.65 -4.90
C ASP A 118 -13.27 7.43 -3.68
N ASP A 119 -13.77 7.10 -2.49
CA ASP A 119 -13.60 7.89 -1.26
C ASP A 119 -12.52 7.33 -0.32
N PHE A 120 -11.92 6.18 -0.63
CA PHE A 120 -10.86 5.57 0.17
C PHE A 120 -9.75 5.02 -0.71
N VAL A 121 -8.51 5.44 -0.47
CA VAL A 121 -7.33 4.93 -1.19
C VAL A 121 -6.19 4.63 -0.21
N ARG A 122 -5.55 3.47 -0.45
CA ARG A 122 -4.28 3.08 0.15
C ARG A 122 -3.31 2.69 -0.94
N ARG A 123 -2.32 3.53 -1.23
CA ARG A 123 -1.27 3.22 -2.21
C ARG A 123 -0.02 2.71 -1.52
N PHE A 124 0.57 1.66 -2.08
CA PHE A 124 1.77 1.02 -1.60
C PHE A 124 2.77 0.92 -2.75
N ALA A 125 3.90 1.62 -2.64
CA ALA A 125 5.02 1.46 -3.56
C ALA A 125 6.36 1.25 -2.84
N GLY A 126 7.31 0.65 -3.54
CA GLY A 126 8.68 0.47 -3.07
C GLY A 126 9.30 -0.82 -3.58
N ARG A 127 10.42 -1.21 -2.97
CA ARG A 127 11.17 -2.40 -3.34
C ARG A 127 11.31 -3.38 -2.19
N VAL A 128 11.25 -4.68 -2.48
CA VAL A 128 11.64 -5.72 -1.52
C VAL A 128 13.16 -5.90 -1.57
N GLU A 129 13.83 -5.54 -0.48
CA GLU A 129 15.29 -5.68 -0.34
C GLU A 129 15.69 -7.15 -0.16
N THR A 130 16.33 -7.76 -1.16
CA THR A 130 16.70 -9.20 -1.15
C THR A 130 18.16 -9.45 -0.78
N SER A 131 18.88 -8.45 -0.24
CA SER A 131 20.32 -8.49 0.09
C SER A 131 21.27 -8.79 -1.10
N LYS A 132 20.76 -8.72 -2.35
CA LYS A 132 21.54 -8.78 -3.59
C LYS A 132 21.58 -7.41 -4.24
N ASP A 133 22.68 -7.09 -4.92
CA ASP A 133 22.76 -5.93 -5.80
C ASP A 133 21.60 -5.97 -6.79
N SER A 134 20.88 -4.86 -6.91
CA SER A 134 19.69 -4.77 -7.76
C SER A 134 19.63 -3.39 -8.40
N ILE A 135 18.87 -3.31 -9.49
CA ILE A 135 18.74 -2.13 -10.34
C ILE A 135 17.81 -1.09 -9.70
N SER A 136 17.98 0.17 -10.14
CA SER A 136 17.05 1.28 -9.90
C SER A 136 15.65 0.94 -10.40
N ASP A 137 14.63 1.66 -9.92
CA ASP A 137 13.23 1.48 -10.33
C ASP A 137 13.08 1.39 -11.86
N PRO A 138 12.62 0.25 -12.42
CA PRO A 138 12.42 0.11 -13.85
C PRO A 138 11.41 1.10 -14.44
N ALA A 139 10.40 1.50 -13.65
CA ALA A 139 9.36 2.43 -14.10
C ALA A 139 9.91 3.86 -14.27
N MET A 140 10.99 4.21 -13.57
CA MET A 140 11.70 5.48 -13.79
C MET A 140 12.37 5.55 -15.17
N ALA A 141 12.76 4.42 -15.74
CA ALA A 141 13.41 4.35 -17.05
C ALA A 141 12.39 4.35 -18.21
N THR A 142 11.14 3.99 -17.95
CA THR A 142 10.12 3.84 -19.01
C THR A 142 9.29 5.08 -19.29
N GLY A 143 9.37 6.13 -18.46
CA GLY A 143 8.77 7.45 -18.69
C GLY A 143 7.65 7.49 -19.73
N ILE A 144 6.47 6.95 -19.38
CA ILE A 144 5.24 7.13 -20.16
C ILE A 144 4.37 8.12 -19.41
#